data_AF-A0A5A7PEM8-F1
#
_entry.id   AF-A0A5A7PEM8-F1
#
_cell.length_a   1.000
_cell.length_b   1.000
_cell.length_c   1.000
_cell.angle_alpha   90.00
_cell.angle_beta   90.00
_cell.angle_gamma   90.00
#
_symmetry.space_group_name_H-M   'P 1'
#
loop_
_entity.id
_entity.type
_entity.pdbx_description
1 polymer ?
#
loop_
_entity_poly.entity_id
_entity_poly.type
_entity_poly.pdbx_seq_one_letter_code
_entity_poly.pdbx_strand_id
1 'polypeptide(L)'
;MEEVRSTSAWVAAHSSHVLIDSSGIEKVAEEMKDSIPKVEWNFEGIHYFDNTPLTVQYLLVLDALNFCFWPDNEMSYDHLAAGLKEALENDKSAFDADRLQKYTGPDLRKMLKWPRPLPLEDERVRLIHEVGFELERSFDGKASKLIESSEKSAAKLVALITSHFPGFRDHTVYKGHQIFLYKRAQIFAADLWGAFKGQGYGEFNDIESVTMFADYIIPAVLQKLGVLKFSPSLTNMIESNKEIGSGSEEEVELRACTVHAVEEIRELIHKKSRKQVEFYLPLFYVEIVFLLLQGSECGVGPVALGFRYSVFFPSTPSNTLHILLSGKRMVLKLTFASSVGSFLNIIQQPNSNSL
;
A
#
# COMPACT_ATOMS: atom_id res chain seq x y z
N MET A 1 0.53 -12.58 -11.60
CA MET A 1 0.21 -12.90 -10.20
C MET A 1 -0.99 -13.85 -10.10
N GLU A 2 -0.91 -15.05 -10.67
CA GLU A 2 -2.05 -15.99 -10.67
C GLU A 2 -2.27 -16.64 -9.29
N GLU A 3 -1.19 -16.96 -8.58
CA GLU A 3 -1.26 -17.53 -7.23
C GLU A 3 -1.96 -16.59 -6.24
N VAL A 4 -1.67 -15.29 -6.31
CA VAL A 4 -2.34 -14.27 -5.48
C VAL A 4 -3.84 -14.23 -5.77
N ARG A 5 -4.24 -14.20 -7.06
CA ARG A 5 -5.66 -14.18 -7.45
C ARG A 5 -6.40 -15.44 -7.02
N SER A 6 -5.87 -16.60 -7.39
CA SER A 6 -6.49 -17.91 -7.12
C SER A 6 -6.61 -18.20 -5.62
N THR A 7 -5.57 -17.93 -4.83
CA THR A 7 -5.62 -18.13 -3.38
C THR A 7 -6.51 -17.09 -2.69
N SER A 8 -6.55 -15.84 -3.18
CA SER A 8 -7.47 -14.82 -2.65
C SER A 8 -8.93 -15.17 -2.91
N ALA A 9 -9.25 -15.64 -4.12
CA ALA A 9 -10.58 -16.13 -4.47
C ALA A 9 -10.99 -17.34 -3.63
N TRP A 10 -10.04 -18.25 -3.36
CA TRP A 10 -10.27 -19.38 -2.47
C TRP A 10 -10.61 -18.94 -1.04
N VAL A 11 -9.86 -17.99 -0.47
CA VAL A 11 -10.18 -17.44 0.87
C VAL A 11 -11.57 -16.80 0.86
N ALA A 12 -11.89 -15.98 -0.14
CA ALA A 12 -13.19 -15.31 -0.23
C ALA A 12 -14.38 -16.29 -0.31
N ALA A 13 -14.19 -17.46 -0.93
CA ALA A 13 -15.22 -18.51 -0.97
C ALA A 13 -15.38 -19.28 0.36
N HIS A 14 -14.40 -19.20 1.28
CA HIS A 14 -14.38 -19.94 2.54
C HIS A 14 -14.33 -19.02 3.78
N SER A 15 -14.50 -17.72 3.59
CA SER A 15 -14.41 -16.71 4.62
C SER A 15 -15.58 -16.79 5.60
N SER A 16 -15.38 -16.33 6.83
CA SER A 16 -16.40 -16.33 7.89
C SER A 16 -16.54 -14.98 8.59
N HIS A 17 -15.52 -14.14 8.47
CA HIS A 17 -15.42 -12.80 9.05
C HIS A 17 -15.56 -11.68 8.03
N VAL A 18 -15.17 -11.91 6.76
CA VAL A 18 -15.28 -10.91 5.68
C VAL A 18 -16.04 -11.48 4.50
N LEU A 19 -17.21 -10.91 4.22
CA LEU A 19 -18.05 -11.26 3.09
C LEU A 19 -17.95 -10.19 2.00
N ILE A 20 -17.99 -10.61 0.75
CA ILE A 20 -18.02 -9.73 -0.42
C ILE A 20 -19.48 -9.57 -0.85
N ASP A 21 -19.95 -8.33 -0.94
CA ASP A 21 -21.32 -7.99 -1.33
C ASP A 21 -21.35 -7.57 -2.81
N SER A 22 -21.94 -8.43 -3.65
CA SER A 22 -22.04 -8.21 -5.09
C SER A 22 -22.77 -6.92 -5.46
N SER A 23 -23.72 -6.46 -4.63
CA SER A 23 -24.41 -5.19 -4.88
C SER A 23 -23.48 -3.99 -4.69
N GLY A 24 -22.55 -4.08 -3.74
CA GLY A 24 -21.47 -3.10 -3.54
C GLY A 24 -20.52 -3.07 -4.74
N ILE A 25 -20.13 -4.25 -5.24
CA ILE A 25 -19.30 -4.38 -6.45
C ILE A 25 -19.98 -3.72 -7.65
N GLU A 26 -21.26 -4.04 -7.90
CA GLU A 26 -22.02 -3.48 -9.00
C GLU A 26 -22.11 -1.96 -8.93
N LYS A 27 -22.38 -1.42 -7.74
CA LYS A 27 -22.44 0.02 -7.50
C LYS A 27 -21.10 0.70 -7.84
N VAL A 28 -20.00 0.20 -7.27
CA VAL A 28 -18.66 0.77 -7.50
C VAL A 28 -18.27 0.66 -8.97
N ALA A 29 -18.49 -0.49 -9.60
CA ALA A 29 -18.18 -0.67 -11.01
C ALA A 29 -19.00 0.27 -11.92
N GLU A 30 -20.27 0.50 -11.60
CA GLU A 30 -21.12 1.42 -12.34
C GLU A 30 -20.66 2.88 -12.22
N GLU A 31 -20.24 3.29 -11.02
CA GLU A 31 -19.70 4.63 -10.76
C GLU A 31 -18.35 4.87 -11.47
N MET A 32 -17.50 3.84 -11.57
CA MET A 32 -16.15 3.96 -12.13
C MET A 32 -16.07 3.77 -13.66
N LYS A 33 -17.06 3.14 -14.30
CA LYS A 33 -16.92 2.61 -15.68
C LYS A 33 -16.52 3.62 -16.76
N ASP A 34 -16.85 4.90 -16.55
CA ASP A 34 -16.64 6.00 -17.51
C ASP A 34 -15.64 7.05 -17.01
N SER A 35 -15.12 6.93 -15.78
CA SER A 35 -14.28 7.95 -15.15
C SER A 35 -13.20 7.31 -14.25
N ILE A 36 -12.19 6.74 -14.90
CA ILE A 36 -10.97 6.30 -14.20
C ILE A 36 -9.96 7.46 -14.25
N PRO A 37 -9.66 8.11 -13.11
CA PRO A 37 -8.73 9.24 -13.08
C PRO A 37 -7.31 8.77 -13.33
N LYS A 38 -6.53 9.56 -14.09
CA LYS A 38 -5.09 9.35 -14.21
C LYS A 38 -4.40 9.88 -12.96
N VAL A 39 -3.66 9.02 -12.28
CA VAL A 39 -2.88 9.38 -11.10
C VAL A 39 -1.40 9.40 -11.47
N GLU A 40 -0.70 10.48 -11.09
CA GLU A 40 0.75 10.59 -11.26
C GLU A 40 1.45 10.02 -10.01
N TRP A 41 2.49 9.22 -10.21
CA TRP A 41 3.22 8.52 -9.14
C TRP A 41 3.82 9.47 -8.09
N ASN A 42 4.50 10.55 -8.51
CA ASN A 42 5.13 11.52 -7.59
C ASN A 42 4.37 12.84 -7.49
N PHE A 43 3.05 12.77 -7.35
CA PHE A 43 2.21 13.98 -7.32
C PHE A 43 2.67 14.99 -6.25
N GLU A 44 3.05 14.52 -5.06
CA GLU A 44 3.48 15.37 -3.94
C GLU A 44 4.97 15.74 -3.95
N GLY A 45 5.75 15.15 -4.86
CA GLY A 45 7.18 15.39 -4.91
C GLY A 45 7.96 14.81 -3.71
N ILE A 46 7.38 13.89 -2.94
CA ILE A 46 8.01 13.28 -1.75
C ILE A 46 9.00 12.17 -2.10
N HIS A 47 8.92 11.62 -3.32
CA HIS A 47 9.82 10.55 -3.75
C HIS A 47 11.10 11.07 -4.39
N TYR A 48 12.21 10.36 -4.16
CA TYR A 48 13.45 10.57 -4.88
C TYR A 48 13.30 10.10 -6.33
N PHE A 49 13.72 10.93 -7.28
CA PHE A 49 13.73 10.56 -8.69
C PHE A 49 14.80 11.36 -9.44
N ASP A 50 15.71 10.65 -10.09
CA ASP A 50 16.77 11.23 -10.92
C ASP A 50 16.94 10.51 -12.27
N ASN A 51 16.05 9.57 -12.59
CA ASN A 51 16.09 8.76 -13.79
C ASN A 51 17.35 7.86 -13.93
N THR A 52 18.05 7.57 -12.83
CA THR A 52 19.25 6.72 -12.78
C THR A 52 19.02 5.42 -11.99
N PRO A 53 19.99 4.46 -11.97
CA PRO A 53 19.93 3.30 -11.06
C PRO A 53 19.70 3.66 -9.59
N LEU A 54 20.07 4.85 -9.15
CA LEU A 54 19.87 5.27 -7.77
C LEU A 54 18.38 5.42 -7.42
N THR A 55 17.54 5.80 -8.39
CA THR A 55 16.07 5.78 -8.22
C THR A 55 15.57 4.35 -7.97
N VAL A 56 16.08 3.35 -8.69
CA VAL A 56 15.72 1.94 -8.49
C VAL A 56 16.13 1.47 -7.09
N GLN A 57 17.34 1.86 -6.66
CA GLN A 57 17.86 1.56 -5.33
C GLN A 57 16.99 2.19 -4.22
N TYR A 58 16.58 3.45 -4.40
CA TYR A 58 15.66 4.15 -3.51
C TYR A 58 14.33 3.40 -3.36
N LEU A 59 13.69 3.03 -4.48
CA LEU A 59 12.41 2.34 -4.47
C LEU A 59 12.47 1.01 -3.71
N LEU A 60 13.55 0.23 -3.90
CA LEU A 60 13.70 -1.06 -3.22
C LEU A 60 13.81 -0.88 -1.69
N VAL A 61 14.56 0.13 -1.23
CA VAL A 61 14.70 0.45 0.19
C VAL A 61 13.39 1.01 0.76
N LEU A 62 12.73 1.90 0.03
CA LEU A 62 11.43 2.47 0.39
C LEU A 62 10.40 1.35 0.61
N ASP A 63 10.28 0.42 -0.33
CA ASP A 63 9.30 -0.66 -0.27
C ASP A 63 9.66 -1.75 0.74
N ALA A 64 10.95 -1.97 1.00
CA ALA A 64 11.39 -2.78 2.13
C ALA A 64 10.98 -2.17 3.49
N LEU A 65 10.64 -0.88 3.54
CA LEU A 65 10.23 -0.16 4.74
C LEU A 65 8.76 0.27 4.74
N ASN A 66 8.04 0.01 3.64
CA ASN A 66 6.65 0.41 3.45
C ASN A 66 5.66 -0.51 4.17
N PHE A 67 5.70 -0.46 5.51
CA PHE A 67 4.80 -1.18 6.39
C PHE A 67 4.67 -0.46 7.73
N CYS A 68 3.55 -0.69 8.42
CA CYS A 68 3.31 -0.34 9.83
C CYS A 68 3.72 1.10 10.23
N PHE A 69 2.85 2.08 9.95
CA PHE A 69 3.03 3.47 10.38
C PHE A 69 2.33 3.80 11.71
N TRP A 70 1.62 2.83 12.29
CA TRP A 70 1.01 2.90 13.61
C TRP A 70 1.86 2.08 14.62
N PRO A 71 1.73 2.22 15.95
CA PRO A 71 0.77 3.06 16.69
C PRO A 71 1.15 4.54 16.77
N ASP A 72 2.26 4.95 16.14
CA ASP A 72 2.68 6.36 16.15
C ASP A 72 1.73 7.20 15.30
N ASN A 73 0.94 8.04 15.95
CA ASN A 73 -0.12 8.81 15.33
C ASN A 73 0.37 9.95 14.43
N GLU A 74 1.60 10.38 14.62
CA GLU A 74 2.21 11.44 13.84
C GLU A 74 2.94 10.87 12.62
N MET A 75 3.30 9.58 12.63
CA MET A 75 4.04 8.96 11.54
C MET A 75 3.11 8.63 10.36
N SER A 76 3.63 8.83 9.15
CA SER A 76 2.94 8.49 7.91
C SER A 76 3.95 7.99 6.88
N TYR A 77 3.44 7.45 5.78
CA TYR A 77 4.22 7.08 4.61
C TYR A 77 5.09 8.24 4.10
N ASP A 78 4.55 9.47 4.07
CA ASP A 78 5.26 10.65 3.56
C ASP A 78 6.55 10.93 4.34
N HIS A 79 6.54 10.71 5.66
CA HIS A 79 7.72 10.89 6.50
C HIS A 79 8.82 9.89 6.12
N LEU A 80 8.45 8.65 5.81
CA LEU A 80 9.38 7.64 5.30
C LEU A 80 9.91 8.05 3.93
N ALA A 81 9.03 8.30 2.96
CA ALA A 81 9.41 8.62 1.58
C ALA A 81 10.29 9.87 1.49
N ALA A 82 9.88 10.96 2.14
CA ALA A 82 10.61 12.23 2.13
C ALA A 82 11.93 12.16 2.91
N GLY A 83 11.98 11.44 4.04
CA GLY A 83 13.21 11.24 4.81
C GLY A 83 14.27 10.46 4.03
N LEU A 84 13.86 9.34 3.40
CA LEU A 84 14.74 8.56 2.53
C LEU A 84 15.22 9.37 1.31
N LYS A 85 14.32 10.19 0.73
CA LYS A 85 14.67 11.08 -0.38
C LYS A 85 15.75 12.08 0.04
N GLU A 86 15.53 12.79 1.14
CA GLU A 86 16.46 13.80 1.63
C GLU A 86 17.82 13.17 1.98
N ALA A 87 17.84 11.95 2.51
CA ALA A 87 19.06 11.20 2.75
C ALA A 87 19.90 11.02 1.48
N LEU A 88 19.28 10.63 0.37
CA LEU A 88 19.94 10.48 -0.93
C LEU A 88 20.27 11.82 -1.61
N GLU A 89 19.53 12.88 -1.33
CA GLU A 89 19.87 14.23 -1.79
C GLU A 89 21.14 14.74 -1.10
N ASN A 90 21.31 14.42 0.19
CA ASN A 90 22.49 14.80 0.98
C ASN A 90 23.71 13.89 0.75
N ASP A 91 23.50 12.59 0.58
CA ASP A 91 24.55 11.59 0.38
C ASP A 91 24.08 10.53 -0.63
N LYS A 92 24.60 10.59 -1.86
CA LYS A 92 24.26 9.63 -2.93
C LYS A 92 24.66 8.19 -2.62
N SER A 93 25.59 7.99 -1.69
CA SER A 93 26.03 6.67 -1.22
C SER A 93 25.18 6.12 -0.08
N ALA A 94 24.18 6.87 0.42
CA ALA A 94 23.43 6.47 1.61
C ALA A 94 22.84 5.06 1.49
N PHE A 95 22.45 4.62 0.29
CA PHE A 95 21.86 3.30 0.06
C PHE A 95 22.80 2.31 -0.63
N ASP A 96 24.11 2.52 -0.55
CA ASP A 96 25.08 1.51 -0.95
C ASP A 96 24.91 0.24 -0.08
N ALA A 97 25.06 -0.92 -0.70
CA ALA A 97 24.75 -2.21 -0.09
C ALA A 97 25.51 -2.46 1.24
N ASP A 98 26.78 -2.06 1.32
CA ASP A 98 27.59 -2.22 2.53
C ASP A 98 27.18 -1.27 3.66
N ARG A 99 26.55 -0.13 3.33
CA ARG A 99 26.03 0.84 4.29
C ARG A 99 24.66 0.45 4.81
N LEU A 100 23.79 -0.06 3.92
CA LEU A 100 22.49 -0.61 4.32
C LEU A 100 22.67 -1.65 5.44
N GLN A 101 23.64 -2.56 5.31
CA GLN A 101 23.97 -3.58 6.32
C GLN A 101 24.44 -3.05 7.68
N LYS A 102 24.79 -1.76 7.79
CA LYS A 102 25.35 -1.16 9.01
C LYS A 102 24.39 -0.23 9.72
N TYR A 103 23.28 0.17 9.09
CA TYR A 103 22.36 1.12 9.69
C TYR A 103 21.73 0.56 10.97
N THR A 104 21.61 1.40 11.98
CA THR A 104 20.93 1.10 13.24
C THR A 104 19.57 1.79 13.33
N GLY A 105 18.72 1.39 14.28
CA GLY A 105 17.47 2.10 14.56
C GLY A 105 17.66 3.62 14.77
N PRO A 106 18.62 4.05 15.61
CA PRO A 106 19.01 5.46 15.72
C PRO A 106 19.42 6.13 14.40
N ASP A 107 20.13 5.43 13.51
CA ASP A 107 20.49 5.99 12.20
C ASP A 107 19.26 6.17 11.30
N LEU A 108 18.33 5.21 11.31
CA LEU A 108 17.06 5.33 10.58
C LEU A 108 16.21 6.48 11.11
N ARG A 109 16.12 6.63 12.43
CA ARG A 109 15.46 7.79 13.03
C ARG A 109 16.10 9.10 12.58
N LYS A 110 17.43 9.18 12.59
CA LYS A 110 18.14 10.37 12.13
C LYS A 110 17.87 10.65 10.64
N MET A 111 17.88 9.60 9.81
CA MET A 111 17.59 9.68 8.38
C MET A 111 16.17 10.20 8.12
N LEU A 112 15.18 9.71 8.88
CA LEU A 112 13.78 10.11 8.77
C LEU A 112 13.42 11.34 9.61
N LYS A 113 14.39 11.94 10.31
CA LYS A 113 14.18 13.02 11.30
C LYS A 113 13.11 12.69 12.34
N TRP A 114 13.02 11.42 12.73
CA TRP A 114 12.04 10.95 13.70
C TRP A 114 12.58 11.03 15.14
N PRO A 115 11.87 11.68 16.08
CA PRO A 115 12.42 11.99 17.41
C PRO A 115 12.38 10.82 18.40
N ARG A 116 11.69 9.73 18.07
CA ARG A 116 11.40 8.59 18.97
C ARG A 116 11.48 7.26 18.21
N PRO A 117 11.50 6.10 18.89
CA PRO A 117 11.55 4.80 18.21
C PRO A 117 10.48 4.64 17.12
N LEU A 118 10.89 4.15 15.95
CA LEU A 118 9.98 3.86 14.85
C LEU A 118 9.09 2.65 15.22
N PRO A 119 7.85 2.57 14.73
CA PRO A 119 7.09 1.33 14.84
C PRO A 119 7.84 0.17 14.17
N LEU A 120 7.98 -0.93 14.91
CA LEU A 120 8.76 -2.10 14.49
C LEU A 120 10.20 -1.74 14.07
N GLU A 121 10.87 -0.84 14.81
CA GLU A 121 12.21 -0.34 14.49
C GLU A 121 13.24 -1.45 14.23
N ASP A 122 13.30 -2.47 15.09
CA ASP A 122 14.24 -3.59 14.93
C ASP A 122 13.99 -4.38 13.64
N GLU A 123 12.71 -4.54 13.26
CA GLU A 123 12.33 -5.22 12.03
C GLU A 123 12.66 -4.38 10.79
N ARG A 124 12.50 -3.05 10.87
CA ARG A 124 12.94 -2.12 9.81
C ARG A 124 14.45 -2.23 9.58
N VAL A 125 15.24 -2.28 10.66
CA VAL A 125 16.69 -2.48 10.60
C VAL A 125 17.02 -3.84 9.96
N ARG A 126 16.38 -4.92 10.43
CA ARG A 126 16.56 -6.27 9.88
C ARG A 126 16.31 -6.31 8.37
N LEU A 127 15.24 -5.67 7.90
CA LEU A 127 14.86 -5.63 6.48
C LEU A 127 15.83 -4.82 5.63
N ILE A 128 16.36 -3.69 6.15
CA ILE A 128 17.39 -2.93 5.44
C ILE A 128 18.69 -3.73 5.34
N HIS A 129 19.07 -4.45 6.41
CA HIS A 129 20.24 -5.33 6.39
C HIS A 129 20.07 -6.45 5.37
N GLU A 130 18.89 -7.04 5.31
CA GLU A 130 18.53 -8.06 4.31
C GLU A 130 18.69 -7.51 2.89
N VAL A 131 18.17 -6.30 2.61
CA VAL A 131 18.33 -5.66 1.31
C VAL A 131 19.81 -5.45 0.96
N GLY A 132 20.59 -4.88 1.88
CA GLY A 132 22.01 -4.64 1.65
C GLY A 132 22.80 -5.93 1.40
N PHE A 133 22.60 -6.94 2.24
CA PHE A 133 23.29 -8.23 2.14
C PHE A 133 22.98 -8.93 0.82
N GLU A 134 21.71 -9.04 0.45
CA GLU A 134 21.31 -9.80 -0.74
C GLU A 134 21.67 -9.07 -2.03
N LEU A 135 21.65 -7.73 -2.04
CA LEU A 135 22.17 -6.96 -3.16
C LEU A 135 23.67 -7.18 -3.38
N GLU A 136 24.47 -7.13 -2.31
CA GLU A 136 25.92 -7.38 -2.40
C GLU A 136 26.20 -8.81 -2.89
N ARG A 137 25.48 -9.79 -2.33
CA ARG A 137 25.68 -11.21 -2.63
C ARG A 137 25.32 -11.61 -4.06
N SER A 138 24.20 -11.10 -4.58
CA SER A 138 23.55 -11.65 -5.78
C SER A 138 23.42 -10.65 -6.93
N PHE A 139 23.62 -9.34 -6.67
CA PHE A 139 23.29 -8.28 -7.61
C PHE A 139 24.36 -7.18 -7.71
N ASP A 140 25.62 -7.48 -7.40
CA ASP A 140 26.76 -6.55 -7.41
C ASP A 140 26.50 -5.25 -6.63
N GLY A 141 25.72 -5.34 -5.56
CA GLY A 141 25.31 -4.21 -4.72
C GLY A 141 24.27 -3.28 -5.37
N LYS A 142 23.65 -3.65 -6.50
CA LYS A 142 22.82 -2.75 -7.32
C LYS A 142 21.44 -3.33 -7.60
N ALA A 143 20.39 -2.64 -7.14
CA ALA A 143 19.01 -3.01 -7.43
C ALA A 143 18.69 -3.02 -8.94
N SER A 144 19.39 -2.25 -9.77
CA SER A 144 19.22 -2.30 -11.22
C SER A 144 19.53 -3.68 -11.83
N LYS A 145 20.46 -4.46 -11.24
CA LYS A 145 20.79 -5.82 -11.69
C LYS A 145 19.67 -6.82 -11.40
N LEU A 146 18.95 -6.62 -10.31
CA LEU A 146 17.71 -7.34 -10.04
C LEU A 146 16.65 -7.04 -11.11
N ILE A 147 16.50 -5.78 -11.52
CA ILE A 147 15.55 -5.39 -12.57
C ILE A 147 15.93 -5.99 -13.93
N GLU A 148 17.21 -5.92 -14.30
CA GLU A 148 17.73 -6.55 -15.54
C GLU A 148 17.38 -8.04 -15.59
N SER A 149 17.48 -8.74 -14.46
CA SER A 149 17.18 -10.17 -14.33
C SER A 149 15.69 -10.50 -14.50
N SER A 150 14.80 -9.52 -14.35
CA SER A 150 13.35 -9.71 -14.56
C SER A 150 12.94 -9.79 -16.02
N GLU A 151 13.84 -9.45 -16.96
CA GLU A 151 13.57 -9.48 -18.41
C GLU A 151 12.28 -8.75 -18.81
N LYS A 152 12.01 -7.60 -18.18
CA LYS A 152 10.81 -6.78 -18.41
C LYS A 152 9.50 -7.54 -18.10
N SER A 153 9.52 -8.45 -17.13
CA SER A 153 8.30 -9.06 -16.58
C SER A 153 8.13 -8.67 -15.11
N ALA A 154 7.03 -7.99 -14.80
CA ALA A 154 6.60 -7.66 -13.45
C ALA A 154 6.34 -8.93 -12.64
N ALA A 155 5.75 -9.97 -13.25
CA ALA A 155 5.53 -11.24 -12.57
C ALA A 155 6.85 -11.92 -12.20
N LYS A 156 7.82 -11.95 -13.12
CA LYS A 156 9.17 -12.47 -12.87
C LYS A 156 9.92 -11.64 -11.84
N LEU A 157 9.78 -10.31 -11.85
CA LEU A 157 10.38 -9.43 -10.84
C LEU A 157 9.87 -9.76 -9.43
N VAL A 158 8.55 -9.90 -9.25
CA VAL A 158 7.96 -10.29 -7.96
C VAL A 158 8.46 -11.67 -7.51
N ALA A 159 8.56 -12.63 -8.43
CA ALA A 159 9.09 -13.96 -8.13
C ALA A 159 10.58 -13.90 -7.71
N LEU A 160 11.40 -13.12 -8.40
CA LEU A 160 12.81 -12.91 -8.04
C LEU A 160 12.93 -12.27 -6.66
N ILE A 161 12.20 -11.19 -6.40
CA ILE A 161 12.22 -10.50 -5.10
C ILE A 161 11.82 -11.44 -3.98
N THR A 162 10.71 -12.16 -4.12
CA THR A 162 10.26 -13.08 -3.09
C THR A 162 11.22 -14.25 -2.94
N SER A 163 11.91 -14.71 -3.98
CA SER A 163 12.92 -15.77 -3.85
C SER A 163 14.19 -15.30 -3.13
N HIS A 164 14.64 -14.07 -3.34
CA HIS A 164 15.91 -13.55 -2.81
C HIS A 164 15.76 -12.87 -1.44
N PHE A 165 14.65 -12.17 -1.19
CA PHE A 165 14.45 -11.33 -0.01
C PHE A 165 13.30 -11.90 0.87
N PRO A 166 13.60 -12.67 1.93
CA PRO A 166 12.58 -13.25 2.82
C PRO A 166 11.58 -12.22 3.38
N GLY A 167 12.02 -11.00 3.66
CA GLY A 167 11.16 -9.90 4.10
C GLY A 167 10.05 -9.54 3.13
N PHE A 168 10.22 -9.79 1.83
CA PHE A 168 9.21 -9.58 0.80
C PHE A 168 8.28 -10.79 0.60
N ARG A 169 8.55 -11.95 1.23
CA ARG A 169 7.75 -13.19 1.15
C ARG A 169 6.49 -13.09 1.99
N ASP A 170 5.56 -12.29 1.51
CA ASP A 170 4.25 -12.10 2.12
C ASP A 170 3.26 -13.19 1.67
N HIS A 171 3.21 -14.25 2.46
CA HIS A 171 2.33 -15.41 2.30
C HIS A 171 1.89 -15.91 3.68
N THR A 172 0.84 -16.73 3.78
CA THR A 172 0.32 -17.21 5.07
C THR A 172 -0.42 -18.53 4.89
N VAL A 173 -0.82 -19.19 5.97
CA VAL A 173 -1.63 -20.42 5.93
C VAL A 173 -3.01 -20.12 6.48
N TYR A 174 -4.04 -20.39 5.69
CA TYR A 174 -5.43 -20.21 6.09
C TYR A 174 -6.20 -21.52 5.87
N LYS A 175 -6.79 -22.06 6.94
CA LYS A 175 -7.53 -23.34 6.91
C LYS A 175 -6.76 -24.46 6.20
N GLY A 176 -5.45 -24.56 6.48
CA GLY A 176 -4.54 -25.56 5.91
C GLY A 176 -4.10 -25.30 4.46
N HIS A 177 -4.46 -24.16 3.86
CA HIS A 177 -4.10 -23.81 2.49
C HIS A 177 -3.08 -22.66 2.47
N GLN A 178 -2.07 -22.78 1.60
CA GLN A 178 -1.09 -21.72 1.39
C GLN A 178 -1.71 -20.57 0.62
N ILE A 179 -1.66 -19.36 1.19
CA ILE A 179 -2.19 -18.12 0.61
C ILE A 179 -1.03 -17.18 0.29
N PHE A 180 -1.08 -16.51 -0.86
CA PHE A 180 -0.04 -15.61 -1.34
C PHE A 180 -0.58 -14.19 -1.51
N LEU A 181 0.18 -13.18 -1.06
CA LEU A 181 -0.23 -11.77 -1.09
C LEU A 181 0.85 -10.86 -1.70
N TYR A 182 2.12 -11.11 -1.38
CA TYR A 182 3.29 -10.46 -1.98
C TYR A 182 3.22 -8.93 -2.03
N LYS A 183 2.55 -8.29 -1.07
CA LYS A 183 2.17 -6.87 -1.13
C LYS A 183 3.34 -5.96 -1.51
N ARG A 184 4.43 -5.99 -0.75
CA ARG A 184 5.57 -5.07 -0.93
C ARG A 184 6.37 -5.35 -2.20
N ALA A 185 6.42 -6.61 -2.64
CA ALA A 185 7.05 -6.96 -3.90
C ALA A 185 6.22 -6.45 -5.09
N GLN A 186 4.89 -6.52 -4.97
CA GLN A 186 3.97 -5.95 -5.95
C GLN A 186 4.03 -4.42 -5.99
N ILE A 187 4.14 -3.75 -4.83
CA ILE A 187 4.34 -2.29 -4.74
C ILE A 187 5.62 -1.89 -5.47
N PHE A 188 6.73 -2.60 -5.26
CA PHE A 188 7.98 -2.26 -5.93
C PHE A 188 7.91 -2.34 -7.46
N ALA A 189 7.26 -3.38 -8.01
CA ALA A 189 7.02 -3.45 -9.46
C ALA A 189 6.16 -2.27 -9.96
N ALA A 190 5.13 -1.91 -9.20
CA ALA A 190 4.25 -0.79 -9.49
C ALA A 190 4.96 0.57 -9.42
N ASP A 191 5.78 0.79 -8.41
CA ASP A 191 6.54 2.03 -8.20
C ASP A 191 7.58 2.23 -9.30
N LEU A 192 8.25 1.16 -9.76
CA LEU A 192 9.13 1.24 -10.92
C LEU A 192 8.37 1.66 -12.19
N TRP A 193 7.23 1.01 -12.46
CA TRP A 193 6.41 1.36 -13.61
C TRP A 193 5.93 2.82 -13.54
N GLY A 194 5.47 3.26 -12.36
CA GLY A 194 4.97 4.62 -12.12
C GLY A 194 6.08 5.68 -12.22
N ALA A 195 7.22 5.45 -11.59
CA ALA A 195 8.36 6.37 -11.58
C ALA A 195 8.95 6.57 -12.98
N PHE A 196 9.11 5.49 -13.74
CA PHE A 196 9.70 5.53 -15.08
C PHE A 196 8.66 5.56 -16.21
N LYS A 197 7.37 5.70 -15.89
CA LYS A 197 6.25 5.82 -16.85
C LYS A 197 6.23 4.68 -17.88
N GLY A 198 6.48 3.46 -17.42
CA GLY A 198 6.53 2.27 -18.29
C GLY A 198 7.75 2.18 -19.21
N GLN A 199 8.80 2.97 -18.99
CA GLN A 199 10.01 3.00 -19.82
C GLN A 199 11.25 2.61 -19.01
N GLY A 200 12.34 2.22 -19.69
CA GLY A 200 13.62 1.93 -19.03
C GLY A 200 13.48 0.90 -17.91
N TYR A 201 13.78 1.28 -16.66
CA TYR A 201 13.66 0.40 -15.50
C TYR A 201 12.22 0.07 -15.09
N GLY A 202 11.23 0.82 -15.57
CA GLY A 202 9.80 0.54 -15.36
C GLY A 202 9.12 -0.13 -16.56
N GLU A 203 9.88 -0.54 -17.57
CA GLU A 203 9.32 -1.22 -18.75
C GLU A 203 8.98 -2.67 -18.41
N PHE A 204 7.69 -2.97 -18.32
CA PHE A 204 7.16 -4.32 -18.10
C PHE A 204 6.13 -4.67 -19.17
N ASN A 205 6.23 -5.88 -19.72
CA ASN A 205 5.33 -6.40 -20.75
C ASN A 205 4.00 -6.95 -20.19
N ASP A 206 3.94 -7.14 -18.87
CA ASP A 206 2.86 -7.80 -18.13
C ASP A 206 2.52 -7.06 -16.82
N ILE A 207 2.63 -5.72 -16.81
CA ILE A 207 2.35 -4.90 -15.62
C ILE A 207 0.92 -5.09 -15.10
N GLU A 208 -0.04 -5.33 -16.00
CA GLU A 208 -1.43 -5.65 -15.69
C GLU A 208 -1.60 -6.96 -14.90
N SER A 209 -0.55 -7.77 -14.81
CA SER A 209 -0.54 -8.98 -13.99
C SER A 209 -0.43 -8.71 -12.49
N VAL A 210 0.02 -7.52 -12.07
CA VAL A 210 0.03 -7.05 -10.67
C VAL A 210 -1.42 -6.86 -10.19
N THR A 211 -1.71 -7.21 -8.94
CA THR A 211 -3.05 -7.07 -8.34
C THR A 211 -3.15 -5.81 -7.50
N MET A 212 -4.36 -5.51 -7.00
CA MET A 212 -4.50 -4.62 -5.85
C MET A 212 -3.60 -5.09 -4.70
N PHE A 213 -2.95 -4.15 -4.01
CA PHE A 213 -2.14 -4.47 -2.84
C PHE A 213 -3.02 -4.74 -1.63
N ALA A 214 -2.72 -5.81 -0.90
CA ALA A 214 -3.46 -6.20 0.30
C ALA A 214 -3.11 -5.33 1.52
N ASP A 215 -3.22 -4.01 1.41
CA ASP A 215 -2.94 -3.04 2.49
C ASP A 215 -4.08 -2.98 3.53
N TYR A 216 -3.81 -2.43 4.71
CA TYR A 216 -4.80 -2.33 5.78
C TYR A 216 -5.83 -1.21 5.58
N ILE A 217 -5.54 -0.22 4.73
CA ILE A 217 -6.46 0.90 4.45
C ILE A 217 -7.61 0.43 3.55
N ILE A 218 -7.32 -0.39 2.55
CA ILE A 218 -8.29 -0.73 1.49
C ILE A 218 -9.50 -1.54 2.00
N PRO A 219 -9.36 -2.54 2.90
CA PRO A 219 -10.52 -3.22 3.48
C PRO A 219 -11.49 -2.24 4.16
N ALA A 220 -10.98 -1.19 4.82
CA ALA A 220 -11.78 -0.13 5.42
C ALA A 220 -12.57 0.65 4.38
N VAL A 221 -11.93 0.95 3.25
CA VAL A 221 -12.54 1.67 2.14
C VAL A 221 -13.65 0.87 1.51
N LEU A 222 -13.37 -0.39 1.16
CA LEU A 222 -14.34 -1.28 0.53
C LEU A 222 -15.54 -1.56 1.45
N GLN A 223 -15.33 -1.61 2.76
CA GLN A 223 -16.43 -1.75 3.72
C GLN A 223 -17.38 -0.54 3.68
N LYS A 224 -16.84 0.69 3.63
CA LYS A 224 -17.65 1.92 3.50
C LYS A 224 -18.38 2.03 2.17
N LEU A 225 -17.76 1.57 1.09
CA LEU A 225 -18.40 1.49 -0.23
C LEU A 225 -19.49 0.41 -0.29
N GLY A 226 -19.59 -0.43 0.76
CA GLY A 226 -20.54 -1.52 0.84
C GLY A 226 -20.12 -2.77 0.08
N VAL A 227 -18.88 -2.82 -0.41
CA VAL A 227 -18.28 -3.98 -1.11
C VAL A 227 -17.89 -5.08 -0.14
N LEU A 228 -17.34 -4.73 1.02
CA LEU A 228 -17.05 -5.70 2.08
C LEU A 228 -18.05 -5.57 3.23
N LYS A 229 -18.45 -6.70 3.81
CA LYS A 229 -19.23 -6.77 5.04
C LYS A 229 -18.43 -7.55 6.07
N PHE A 230 -18.30 -6.99 7.27
CA PHE A 230 -17.60 -7.64 8.37
C PHE A 230 -18.60 -8.35 9.28
N SER A 231 -18.20 -9.50 9.81
CA SER A 231 -18.96 -10.20 10.84
C SER A 231 -19.07 -9.36 12.11
N PRO A 232 -20.07 -9.61 12.98
CA PRO A 232 -20.18 -8.89 14.25
C PRO A 232 -18.94 -9.04 15.14
N SER A 233 -18.28 -10.20 15.14
CA SER A 233 -17.06 -10.42 15.92
C SER A 233 -15.90 -9.56 15.40
N LEU A 234 -15.68 -9.53 14.09
CA LEU A 234 -14.64 -8.70 13.47
C LEU A 234 -14.92 -7.21 13.68
N THR A 235 -16.18 -6.79 13.51
CA THR A 235 -16.62 -5.42 13.75
C THR A 235 -16.34 -5.01 15.20
N ASN A 236 -16.71 -5.85 16.17
CA ASN A 236 -16.44 -5.57 17.58
C ASN A 236 -14.94 -5.48 17.89
N MET A 237 -14.10 -6.29 17.24
CA MET A 237 -12.64 -6.20 17.42
C MET A 237 -12.09 -4.88 16.90
N ILE A 238 -12.52 -4.46 15.71
CA ILE A 238 -12.16 -3.16 15.12
C ILE A 238 -12.65 -2.01 16.02
N GLU A 239 -13.91 -2.03 16.42
CA GLU A 239 -14.52 -0.97 17.24
C GLU A 239 -13.92 -0.87 18.64
N SER A 240 -13.46 -1.99 19.21
CA SER A 240 -12.78 -2.01 20.51
C SER A 240 -11.28 -1.70 20.43
N ASN A 241 -10.77 -1.34 19.25
CA ASN A 241 -9.34 -1.15 18.98
C ASN A 241 -8.49 -2.37 19.38
N LYS A 242 -9.07 -3.57 19.31
CA LYS A 242 -8.35 -4.80 19.56
C LYS A 242 -7.47 -5.10 18.34
N GLU A 243 -6.22 -5.42 18.61
CA GLU A 243 -5.27 -5.83 17.58
C GLU A 243 -5.75 -7.10 16.86
N ILE A 244 -5.75 -7.05 15.53
CA ILE A 244 -5.95 -8.22 14.67
C ILE A 244 -4.57 -8.80 14.38
N GLY A 245 -4.31 -10.00 14.91
CA GLY A 245 -3.00 -10.64 14.84
C GLY A 245 -2.63 -11.06 13.42
N SER A 246 -1.35 -10.93 13.08
CA SER A 246 -0.79 -11.42 11.81
C SER A 246 -1.05 -12.93 11.65
N GLY A 247 -1.60 -13.35 10.51
CA GLY A 247 -1.93 -14.75 10.24
C GLY A 247 -3.20 -15.28 10.92
N SER A 248 -3.94 -14.43 11.63
CA SER A 248 -5.28 -14.78 12.12
C SER A 248 -6.26 -14.94 10.96
N GLU A 249 -7.36 -15.70 11.15
CA GLU A 249 -8.39 -15.84 10.11
C GLU A 249 -8.92 -14.47 9.67
N GLU A 250 -9.12 -13.56 10.62
CA GLU A 250 -9.60 -12.21 10.36
C GLU A 250 -8.62 -11.39 9.52
N GLU A 251 -7.31 -11.44 9.81
CA GLU A 251 -6.30 -10.74 9.03
C GLU A 251 -6.20 -11.27 7.61
N VAL A 252 -6.17 -12.60 7.45
CA VAL A 252 -6.06 -13.22 6.13
C VAL A 252 -7.30 -12.92 5.29
N GLU A 253 -8.49 -13.02 5.87
CA GLU A 253 -9.74 -12.71 5.17
C GLU A 253 -9.83 -11.22 4.78
N LEU A 254 -9.46 -10.28 5.66
CA LEU A 254 -9.45 -8.85 5.33
C LEU A 254 -8.59 -8.56 4.09
N ARG A 255 -7.42 -9.20 4.02
CA ARG A 255 -6.45 -8.99 2.95
C ARG A 255 -6.83 -9.69 1.66
N ALA A 256 -7.14 -10.98 1.73
CA ALA A 256 -7.49 -11.79 0.56
C ALA A 256 -8.83 -11.37 -0.06
N CYS A 257 -9.88 -11.14 0.74
CA CYS A 257 -11.17 -10.69 0.23
C CYS A 257 -11.05 -9.30 -0.41
N THR A 258 -10.15 -8.45 0.07
CA THR A 258 -9.86 -7.15 -0.56
C THR A 258 -9.27 -7.32 -1.95
N VAL A 259 -8.25 -8.16 -2.11
CA VAL A 259 -7.66 -8.44 -3.43
C VAL A 259 -8.73 -8.99 -4.36
N HIS A 260 -9.48 -9.99 -3.90
CA HIS A 260 -10.51 -10.63 -4.73
C HIS A 260 -11.62 -9.67 -5.15
N ALA A 261 -12.19 -8.91 -4.20
CA ALA A 261 -13.26 -7.97 -4.49
C ALA A 261 -12.85 -6.90 -5.52
N VAL A 262 -11.59 -6.45 -5.49
CA VAL A 262 -11.09 -5.47 -6.46
C VAL A 262 -10.89 -6.10 -7.84
N GLU A 263 -10.43 -7.34 -7.93
CA GLU A 263 -10.38 -8.05 -9.20
C GLU A 263 -11.79 -8.22 -9.79
N GLU A 264 -12.80 -8.54 -8.97
CA GLU A 264 -14.21 -8.62 -9.42
C GLU A 264 -14.74 -7.27 -9.91
N ILE A 265 -14.45 -6.17 -9.20
CA ILE A 265 -14.79 -4.80 -9.63
C ILE A 265 -14.15 -4.51 -10.98
N ARG A 266 -12.85 -4.78 -11.12
CA ARG A 266 -12.12 -4.56 -12.38
C ARG A 266 -12.73 -5.34 -13.54
N GLU A 267 -13.00 -6.63 -13.35
CA GLU A 267 -13.63 -7.46 -14.37
C GLU A 267 -15.00 -6.92 -14.78
N LEU A 268 -15.80 -6.48 -13.80
CA LEU A 268 -17.13 -5.95 -14.06
C LEU A 268 -17.08 -4.62 -14.83
N ILE A 269 -16.13 -3.74 -14.49
CA ILE A 269 -15.92 -2.51 -15.27
C ILE A 269 -15.48 -2.83 -16.70
N HIS A 270 -14.54 -3.76 -16.89
CA HIS A 270 -14.13 -4.19 -18.22
C HIS A 270 -15.31 -4.71 -19.07
N LYS A 271 -16.23 -5.46 -18.45
CA LYS A 271 -17.45 -5.95 -19.13
C LYS A 271 -18.45 -4.83 -19.45
N LYS A 272 -18.54 -3.80 -18.59
CA LYS A 272 -19.50 -2.69 -18.73
C LYS A 272 -18.99 -1.53 -19.59
N SER A 273 -17.67 -1.33 -19.66
CA SER A 273 -17.11 -0.18 -20.37
C SER A 273 -17.23 -0.36 -21.88
N ARG A 274 -17.70 0.69 -22.56
CA ARG A 274 -17.81 0.72 -24.04
C ARG A 274 -16.49 1.07 -24.74
N LYS A 275 -15.46 1.42 -23.98
CA LYS A 275 -14.12 1.77 -24.47
C LYS A 275 -13.14 0.69 -24.02
N GLN A 276 -12.11 0.42 -24.82
CA GLN A 276 -10.91 -0.25 -24.30
C GLN A 276 -10.30 0.69 -23.26
N VAL A 277 -10.63 0.46 -21.98
CA VAL A 277 -9.94 1.12 -20.89
C VAL A 277 -8.62 0.39 -20.72
N GLU A 278 -7.51 1.08 -20.95
CA GLU A 278 -6.20 0.63 -20.48
C GLU A 278 -6.23 0.62 -18.95
N PHE A 279 -6.47 -0.54 -18.37
CA PHE A 279 -6.47 -0.75 -16.94
C PHE A 279 -5.04 -0.95 -16.45
N TYR A 280 -4.46 0.08 -15.85
CA TYR A 280 -3.23 -0.06 -15.10
C TYR A 280 -3.57 -0.23 -13.61
N LEU A 281 -3.77 -1.48 -13.19
CA LEU A 281 -4.12 -1.90 -11.82
C LEU A 281 -3.26 -1.29 -10.69
N PRO A 282 -1.97 -0.99 -10.87
CA PRO A 282 -1.19 -0.26 -9.87
C PRO A 282 -1.77 1.09 -9.47
N LEU A 283 -2.56 1.74 -10.34
CA LEU A 283 -3.21 3.02 -10.11
C LEU A 283 -4.61 2.87 -9.47
N PHE A 284 -5.18 1.66 -9.49
CA PHE A 284 -6.50 1.37 -8.91
C PHE A 284 -6.54 1.55 -7.37
N TYR A 285 -5.37 1.46 -6.72
CA TYR A 285 -5.17 1.76 -5.29
C TYR A 285 -5.55 3.21 -4.95
N VAL A 286 -5.07 4.18 -5.74
CA VAL A 286 -5.39 5.59 -5.53
C VAL A 286 -6.82 5.90 -5.97
N GLU A 287 -7.32 5.21 -6.99
CA GLU A 287 -8.66 5.41 -7.55
C GLU A 287 -9.79 5.00 -6.60
N ILE A 288 -9.69 3.83 -5.95
CA ILE A 288 -10.66 3.39 -4.94
C ILE A 288 -10.65 4.32 -3.72
N VAL A 289 -9.46 4.79 -3.31
CA VAL A 289 -9.32 5.79 -2.24
C VAL A 289 -9.89 7.15 -2.67
N PHE A 290 -9.75 7.54 -3.94
CA PHE A 290 -10.27 8.78 -4.51
C PHE A 290 -11.81 8.81 -4.59
N LEU A 291 -12.46 7.69 -4.91
CA LEU A 291 -13.94 7.60 -4.93
C LEU A 291 -14.59 7.95 -3.58
N LEU A 292 -13.96 7.58 -2.46
CA LEU A 292 -14.45 7.97 -1.14
C LEU A 292 -14.42 9.49 -0.90
N LEU A 293 -13.54 10.22 -1.59
CA LEU A 293 -13.38 11.66 -1.42
C LEU A 293 -14.26 12.47 -2.36
N GLN A 294 -14.71 11.88 -3.47
CA GLN A 294 -15.70 12.49 -4.37
C GLN A 294 -17.16 12.28 -3.93
N GLY A 295 -17.44 11.25 -3.13
CA GLY A 295 -18.78 11.00 -2.56
C GLY A 295 -19.26 12.06 -1.55
N SER A 296 -18.41 13.02 -1.16
CA SER A 296 -18.76 14.23 -0.43
C SER A 296 -19.04 15.37 -1.41
N GLU A 297 -20.30 15.54 -1.80
CA GLU A 297 -20.74 16.64 -2.66
C GLU A 297 -20.32 18.02 -2.11
N CYS A 298 -19.30 18.62 -2.74
CA CYS A 298 -19.18 20.06 -2.91
C CYS A 298 -18.43 20.30 -4.21
N GLY A 299 -19.11 20.89 -5.18
CA GLY A 299 -18.62 21.16 -6.53
C GLY A 299 -17.37 22.04 -6.56
N VAL A 300 -16.21 21.40 -6.42
CA VAL A 300 -14.90 21.97 -6.73
C VAL A 300 -14.25 21.02 -7.72
N GLY A 301 -13.76 21.55 -8.84
CA GLY A 301 -13.12 20.79 -9.92
C GLY A 301 -11.95 19.92 -9.44
N PRO A 302 -11.33 19.11 -10.33
CA PRO A 302 -10.49 17.97 -9.97
C PRO A 302 -9.43 18.33 -8.93
N VAL A 303 -9.73 18.01 -7.66
CA VAL A 303 -8.82 18.20 -6.53
C VAL A 303 -7.94 16.96 -6.50
N ALA A 304 -6.74 17.13 -7.04
CA ALA A 304 -5.72 16.10 -7.11
C ALA A 304 -5.29 15.69 -5.70
N LEU A 305 -5.38 14.38 -5.45
CA LEU A 305 -5.09 13.78 -4.17
C LEU A 305 -3.58 13.60 -4.02
N GLY A 306 -2.94 14.60 -3.41
CA GLY A 306 -1.79 14.31 -2.56
C GLY A 306 -2.27 13.59 -1.30
N PHE A 307 -1.46 12.67 -0.78
CA PHE A 307 -1.67 11.88 0.44
C PHE A 307 -1.75 12.74 1.72
N ARG A 308 -2.51 13.84 1.72
CA ARG A 308 -2.92 14.54 2.93
C ARG A 308 -4.07 13.83 3.63
N TYR A 309 -3.85 12.67 4.24
CA TYR A 309 -4.66 12.28 5.41
C TYR A 309 -3.86 11.39 6.37
N SER A 310 -3.22 12.00 7.36
CA SER A 310 -3.20 11.43 8.70
C SER A 310 -4.64 11.44 9.20
N VAL A 311 -5.34 10.31 9.06
CA VAL A 311 -6.64 10.15 9.72
C VAL A 311 -6.34 9.93 11.20
N PHE A 312 -6.41 10.99 12.00
CA PHE A 312 -6.40 10.92 13.47
C PHE A 312 -7.70 11.49 14.03
N PHE A 313 -8.48 10.64 14.70
CA PHE A 313 -9.71 11.03 15.41
C PHE A 313 -9.41 11.18 16.91
N PRO A 314 -9.82 12.29 17.55
CA PRO A 314 -10.06 12.32 18.99
C PRO A 314 -11.54 12.54 19.34
N SER A 315 -11.87 12.09 20.55
CA SER A 315 -13.18 11.80 21.14
C SER A 315 -13.98 13.02 21.65
N THR A 316 -15.15 13.28 21.05
CA THR A 316 -16.38 13.94 21.59
C THR A 316 -16.29 15.37 22.19
N PRO A 317 -17.42 16.06 22.42
CA PRO A 317 -18.46 16.45 21.47
C PRO A 317 -18.61 17.99 21.45
N SER A 318 -18.24 18.63 20.35
CA SER A 318 -18.68 20.00 20.02
C SER A 318 -18.41 20.25 18.54
N ASN A 319 -19.47 20.31 17.74
CA ASN A 319 -19.40 20.48 16.29
C ASN A 319 -19.06 21.93 15.90
N THR A 320 -17.79 22.32 16.03
CA THR A 320 -17.15 23.39 15.26
C THR A 320 -15.64 23.17 15.28
N LEU A 321 -15.02 22.90 14.12
CA LEU A 321 -13.56 22.89 13.99
C LEU A 321 -13.12 24.23 13.37
N HIS A 322 -12.46 25.06 14.18
CA HIS A 322 -11.71 26.23 13.71
C HIS A 322 -10.26 25.80 13.45
N ILE A 323 -9.77 25.95 12.22
CA ILE A 323 -8.32 25.83 11.95
C ILE A 323 -7.85 27.08 11.19
N LEU A 324 -6.87 27.74 11.80
CA LEU A 324 -6.13 28.88 11.30
C LEU A 324 -4.80 28.37 10.75
N LEU A 325 -4.54 28.58 9.47
CA LEU A 325 -3.22 28.36 8.87
C LEU A 325 -2.88 29.59 8.04
N SER A 326 -1.78 30.26 8.40
CA SER A 326 -1.21 31.43 7.74
C SER A 326 -2.19 32.57 7.37
N GLY A 327 -2.63 33.32 8.38
CA GLY A 327 -2.92 34.76 8.22
C GLY A 327 -4.21 35.23 7.53
N LYS A 328 -4.99 34.44 6.76
CA LYS A 328 -6.32 34.89 6.25
C LYS A 328 -7.37 33.76 6.18
N ARG A 329 -8.57 34.04 6.71
CA ARG A 329 -9.68 33.11 7.00
C ARG A 329 -10.45 32.63 5.75
N MET A 330 -10.79 31.35 5.70
CA MET A 330 -11.97 30.83 4.98
C MET A 330 -12.56 29.62 5.73
N VAL A 331 -13.90 29.49 5.75
CA VAL A 331 -14.67 28.53 6.58
C VAL A 331 -15.48 27.61 5.66
N LEU A 332 -15.45 26.29 5.88
CA LEU A 332 -16.36 25.33 5.25
C LEU A 332 -17.13 24.53 6.32
N LYS A 333 -18.43 24.34 6.13
CA LYS A 333 -19.35 23.72 7.08
C LYS A 333 -20.12 22.61 6.37
N LEU A 334 -19.98 21.35 6.81
CA LEU A 334 -20.75 20.21 6.31
C LEU A 334 -21.36 19.46 7.50
N THR A 335 -22.66 19.16 7.44
CA THR A 335 -23.45 18.57 8.54
C THR A 335 -24.27 17.40 8.00
N PHE A 336 -24.04 16.16 8.44
CA PHE A 336 -24.95 15.02 8.22
C PHE A 336 -24.89 14.01 9.39
N ALA A 337 -26.00 13.29 9.60
CA ALA A 337 -26.41 12.67 10.87
C ALA A 337 -25.95 11.22 11.11
N SER A 338 -25.57 10.94 12.37
CA SER A 338 -25.54 9.68 13.17
C SER A 338 -25.24 8.34 12.45
N SER A 339 -24.28 7.50 12.85
CA SER A 339 -23.68 7.26 14.18
C SER A 339 -22.46 6.32 14.10
N VAL A 340 -21.49 6.55 15.00
CA VAL A 340 -20.36 5.68 15.48
C VAL A 340 -19.24 5.35 14.48
N GLY A 341 -17.99 5.67 14.85
CA GLY A 341 -16.78 5.37 14.09
C GLY A 341 -15.66 4.86 15.00
N SER A 342 -14.77 4.00 14.46
CA SER A 342 -13.49 3.57 15.04
C SER A 342 -12.62 2.86 13.97
N PHE A 343 -11.30 2.80 14.22
CA PHE A 343 -10.23 2.49 13.27
C PHE A 343 -9.92 0.99 13.11
N LEU A 344 -9.46 0.58 11.92
CA LEU A 344 -8.90 -0.75 11.65
C LEU A 344 -7.42 -0.84 12.02
N ASN A 345 -7.04 -1.83 12.86
CA ASN A 345 -5.67 -2.22 13.16
C ASN A 345 -5.39 -3.59 12.53
N ILE A 346 -4.64 -3.62 11.43
CA ILE A 346 -4.14 -4.87 10.82
C ILE A 346 -2.61 -4.82 10.87
N ILE A 347 -1.98 -5.85 11.44
CA ILE A 347 -0.54 -6.02 11.40
C ILE A 347 -0.15 -6.89 10.20
N GLN A 348 0.71 -6.36 9.34
CA GLN A 348 1.55 -7.16 8.46
C GLN A 348 2.91 -7.31 9.12
N GLN A 349 3.14 -8.43 9.81
CA GLN A 349 4.51 -8.82 10.14
C GLN A 349 5.04 -9.68 8.98
N PRO A 350 6.23 -9.39 8.44
CA PRO A 350 6.88 -10.35 7.55
C PRO A 350 7.15 -11.64 8.33
N ASN A 351 6.82 -12.79 7.74
CA ASN A 351 6.98 -14.10 8.38
C ASN A 351 8.42 -14.31 8.87
N SER A 352 8.61 -14.27 10.18
CA SER A 352 9.79 -14.81 10.85
C SER A 352 9.50 -16.26 11.28
N ASN A 353 9.35 -17.15 10.31
CA ASN A 353 9.36 -18.60 10.56
C ASN A 353 10.07 -19.32 9.41
N SER A 354 11.38 -19.51 9.58
CA SER A 354 12.12 -20.61 8.97
C SER A 354 12.94 -21.28 10.07
N LEU A 355 12.72 -22.58 10.22
CA LEU A 355 13.63 -23.51 10.91
C LEU A 355 15.06 -23.40 10.35
#